data_AF-B7FPJ9-F1
#
_entry.id   AF-B7FPJ9-F1
#
_cell.length_a   1.000
_cell.length_b   1.000
_cell.length_c   1.000
_cell.angle_alpha   90.00
_cell.angle_beta   90.00
_cell.angle_gamma   90.00
#
_symmetry.space_group_name_H-M   'P 1'
#
loop_
_entity.id
_entity.type
_entity.pdbx_description
1 polymer ?
#
loop_
_entity_poly.entity_id
_entity_poly.type
_entity_poly.pdbx_seq_one_letter_code
_entity_poly.pdbx_strand_id
1 'polypeptide(L)'
;IQRANTDPVVWIVPGFLSESECDALQRKASRRMTSCVTKNADTSRVYKDLSRTSTNTNVPRREVPTVVSKLKNLTLCDDEARFEILQVLRYQAGQHFSPHTDGFSGPITACGFWDSGRLVTVFCYLNDVEKGGTTRF
;
A
#
# COMPACT_ATOMS: atom_id res chain seq x y z
N ILE A 1 -0.14 -4.99 19.69
CA ILE A 1 -1.13 -4.33 18.80
C ILE A 1 -2.00 -3.41 19.66
N GLN A 2 -2.32 -2.20 19.19
CA GLN A 2 -3.08 -1.18 19.93
C GLN A 2 -4.20 -0.63 19.03
N ARG A 3 -5.40 -0.42 19.56
CA ARG A 3 -6.51 0.17 18.80
C ARG A 3 -6.39 1.68 18.81
N ALA A 4 -6.31 2.29 17.63
CA ALA A 4 -6.19 3.74 17.46
C ALA A 4 -7.54 4.41 17.13
N ASN A 5 -8.48 3.70 16.53
CA ASN A 5 -9.82 4.19 16.24
C ASN A 5 -10.86 3.05 16.25
N THR A 6 -12.13 3.38 16.47
CA THR A 6 -13.25 2.42 16.46
C THR A 6 -14.13 2.53 15.22
N ASP A 7 -14.21 3.70 14.60
CA ASP A 7 -14.96 3.90 13.36
C ASP A 7 -14.25 4.93 12.45
N PRO A 8 -13.56 4.49 11.38
CA PRO A 8 -13.26 3.10 11.04
C PRO A 8 -12.37 2.40 12.09
N VAL A 9 -12.40 1.06 12.13
CA VAL A 9 -11.50 0.29 13.01
C VAL A 9 -10.06 0.43 12.52
N VAL A 10 -9.20 1.06 13.34
CA VAL A 10 -7.77 1.23 13.04
C VAL A 10 -6.93 0.64 14.15
N TRP A 11 -5.95 -0.19 13.78
CA TRP A 11 -4.97 -0.78 14.70
C TRP A 11 -3.56 -0.34 14.35
N ILE A 12 -2.74 -0.09 15.37
CA ILE A 12 -1.30 0.17 15.26
C ILE A 12 -0.56 -1.08 15.76
N VAL A 13 0.40 -1.56 14.96
CA VAL A 13 1.24 -2.73 15.27
C VAL A 13 2.70 -2.28 15.34
N PRO A 14 3.20 -1.84 16.51
CA PRO A 14 4.60 -1.45 16.66
C PRO A 14 5.53 -2.63 16.37
N GLY A 15 6.67 -2.37 15.72
CA GLY A 15 7.69 -3.39 15.43
C GLY A 15 7.23 -4.48 14.46
N PHE A 16 6.20 -4.23 13.63
CA PHE A 16 5.72 -5.22 12.66
C PHE A 16 6.82 -5.61 11.67
N LEU A 17 7.49 -4.62 11.08
CA LEU A 17 8.70 -4.81 10.28
C LEU A 17 9.94 -4.51 11.12
N SER A 18 11.00 -5.29 10.95
CA SER A 18 12.32 -4.92 11.46
C SER A 18 12.95 -3.85 10.56
N GLU A 19 13.94 -3.11 11.09
CA GLU A 19 14.73 -2.16 10.30
C GLU A 19 15.33 -2.80 9.05
N SER A 20 15.85 -4.02 9.19
CA SER A 20 16.41 -4.79 8.07
C SER A 20 15.39 -5.14 6.97
N GLU A 21 14.13 -5.40 7.35
CA GLU A 21 13.03 -5.64 6.39
C GLU A 21 12.62 -4.35 5.70
N CYS A 22 12.52 -3.24 6.44
CA CYS A 22 12.27 -1.90 5.89
C CYS A 22 13.33 -1.53 4.85
N ASP A 23 14.61 -1.68 5.19
CA ASP A 23 15.73 -1.44 4.31
C ASP A 23 15.72 -2.34 3.06
N ALA A 24 15.41 -3.62 3.24
CA ALA A 24 15.33 -4.56 2.13
C ALA A 24 14.21 -4.18 1.14
N LEU A 25 13.04 -3.78 1.64
CA LEU A 25 11.93 -3.28 0.83
C LEU A 25 12.30 -2.00 0.09
N GLN A 26 12.92 -1.03 0.77
CA GLN A 26 13.38 0.20 0.15
C GLN A 26 14.40 -0.06 -0.97
N ARG A 27 15.37 -0.97 -0.76
CA ARG A 27 16.35 -1.34 -1.78
C ARG A 27 15.70 -1.97 -3.00
N LYS A 28 14.80 -2.96 -2.80
CA LYS A 28 14.06 -3.63 -3.88
C LYS A 28 13.24 -2.64 -4.71
N ALA A 29 12.63 -1.65 -4.04
CA ALA A 29 11.79 -0.67 -4.69
C ALA A 29 12.57 0.41 -5.45
N SER A 30 13.68 0.90 -4.89
CA SER A 30 14.35 2.13 -5.32
C SER A 30 14.64 2.25 -6.82
N ARG A 31 15.03 1.16 -7.49
CA ARG A 31 15.38 1.15 -8.92
C ARG A 31 14.18 1.03 -9.86
N ARG A 32 12.99 0.74 -9.33
CA ARG A 32 11.77 0.44 -10.10
C ARG A 32 10.67 1.50 -9.92
N MET A 33 10.95 2.55 -9.15
CA MET A 33 9.99 3.61 -8.84
C MET A 33 9.59 4.39 -10.09
N THR A 34 8.29 4.50 -10.32
CA THR A 34 7.71 5.33 -11.39
C THR A 34 6.71 6.31 -10.80
N SER A 35 6.43 7.42 -11.51
CA SER A 35 5.40 8.36 -11.07
C SER A 35 4.03 7.67 -11.07
N CYS A 36 3.22 7.95 -10.05
CA CYS A 36 1.82 7.52 -10.07
C CYS A 36 1.09 8.20 -11.24
N VAL A 37 0.33 7.41 -11.96
CA VAL A 37 -0.42 7.85 -13.13
C VAL A 37 -1.88 7.43 -13.03
N THR A 38 -2.75 8.24 -13.61
CA THR A 38 -4.16 7.92 -13.82
C THR A 38 -4.44 7.77 -15.31
N LYS A 39 -5.40 6.91 -15.65
CA LYS A 39 -5.81 6.67 -17.03
C LYS A 39 -7.19 7.29 -17.24
N ASN A 40 -7.31 8.16 -18.23
CA ASN A 40 -8.60 8.71 -18.62
C ASN A 40 -9.46 7.59 -19.23
N ALA A 41 -10.69 7.42 -18.73
CA ALA A 41 -11.56 6.31 -19.10
C ALA A 41 -11.96 6.34 -20.58
N ASP A 42 -12.22 7.53 -21.13
CA ASP A 42 -12.74 7.69 -22.49
C ASP A 42 -11.64 7.64 -23.55
N THR A 43 -10.51 8.31 -23.28
CA THR A 43 -9.41 8.49 -24.24
C THR A 43 -8.29 7.47 -24.09
N SER A 44 -8.30 6.68 -23.01
CA SER A 44 -7.21 5.80 -22.59
C SER A 44 -5.84 6.47 -22.39
N ARG A 45 -5.77 7.82 -22.43
CA ARG A 45 -4.53 8.56 -22.21
C ARG A 45 -4.11 8.49 -20.75
N VAL A 46 -2.80 8.39 -20.54
CA VAL A 46 -2.17 8.28 -19.22
C VAL A 46 -1.61 9.64 -18.82
N TYR A 47 -1.97 10.09 -17.62
CA TYR A 47 -1.56 11.38 -17.06
C TYR A 47 -0.92 11.18 -15.69
N LYS A 48 -0.11 12.14 -15.25
CA LYS A 48 0.31 12.20 -13.84
C LYS A 48 -0.94 12.28 -12.96
N ASP A 49 -0.95 11.48 -11.91
CA ASP A 49 -2.04 11.48 -10.96
C ASP A 49 -1.94 12.73 -10.06
N LEU A 50 -2.97 13.57 -10.11
CA LEU A 50 -3.07 14.78 -9.30
C LEU A 50 -3.54 14.49 -7.88
N SER A 51 -4.23 13.37 -7.67
CA SER A 51 -4.74 12.95 -6.38
C SER A 51 -3.68 12.18 -5.59
N ARG A 52 -2.84 11.39 -6.28
CA ARG A 52 -1.71 10.64 -5.71
C ARG A 52 -0.42 11.04 -6.39
N THR A 53 0.29 12.00 -5.80
CA THR A 53 1.45 12.61 -6.47
C THR A 53 2.78 11.89 -6.16
N SER A 54 2.74 10.71 -5.53
CA SER A 54 3.93 9.93 -5.18
C SER A 54 4.59 9.23 -6.37
N THR A 55 5.75 8.65 -6.11
CA THR A 55 6.26 7.54 -6.94
C THR A 55 5.89 6.20 -6.30
N ASN A 56 5.70 5.15 -7.09
CA ASN A 56 5.43 3.81 -6.60
C ASN A 56 6.12 2.72 -7.41
N THR A 57 6.15 1.51 -6.84
CA THR A 57 6.45 0.28 -7.56
C THR A 57 5.81 -0.89 -6.84
N ASN A 58 5.64 -2.00 -7.57
CA ASN A 58 5.20 -3.26 -6.99
C ASN A 58 6.39 -4.16 -6.68
N VAL A 59 6.34 -4.82 -5.52
CA VAL A 59 7.30 -5.84 -5.09
C VAL A 59 6.56 -7.19 -5.03
N PRO A 60 6.95 -8.18 -5.84
CA PRO A 60 6.31 -9.50 -5.82
C PRO A 60 6.40 -10.15 -4.43
N ARG A 61 5.32 -10.80 -3.98
CA ARG A 61 5.24 -11.54 -2.70
C ARG A 61 6.41 -12.50 -2.49
N ARG A 62 6.77 -13.26 -3.53
CA ARG A 62 7.92 -14.18 -3.56
C ARG A 62 9.26 -13.55 -3.21
N GLU A 63 9.40 -12.23 -3.39
CA GLU A 63 10.64 -11.51 -3.06
C GLU A 63 10.74 -11.12 -1.57
N VAL A 64 9.64 -11.28 -0.81
CA VAL A 64 9.49 -10.83 0.59
C VAL A 64 8.72 -11.85 1.45
N PRO A 65 9.12 -13.14 1.45
CA PRO A 65 8.36 -14.21 2.12
C PRO A 65 8.17 -14.00 3.63
N THR A 66 9.13 -13.35 4.31
CA THR A 66 9.00 -13.05 5.76
C THR A 66 7.87 -12.07 6.04
N VAL A 67 7.75 -11.02 5.21
CA VAL A 67 6.68 -10.01 5.30
C VAL A 67 5.33 -10.66 5.02
N VAL A 68 5.25 -11.52 3.99
CA VAL A 68 4.03 -12.25 3.65
C VAL A 68 3.58 -13.13 4.82
N SER A 69 4.49 -13.89 5.44
CA SER A 69 4.17 -14.71 6.62
C SER A 69 3.65 -13.87 7.79
N LYS A 70 4.22 -12.68 8.02
CA LYS A 70 3.73 -11.75 9.06
C LYS A 70 2.33 -11.22 8.74
N LEU A 71 2.05 -10.90 7.47
CA LEU A 71 0.73 -10.45 7.02
C LEU A 71 -0.33 -11.55 7.19
N LYS A 72 0.00 -12.79 6.84
CA LYS A 72 -0.88 -13.95 7.07
C LYS A 72 -1.25 -14.09 8.54
N ASN A 73 -0.26 -14.05 9.42
CA ASN A 73 -0.47 -14.14 10.86
C ASN A 73 -1.27 -12.95 11.42
N LEU A 74 -1.03 -11.73 10.93
CA LEU A 74 -1.74 -10.53 11.37
C LEU A 74 -3.22 -10.54 10.97
N THR A 75 -3.51 -11.02 9.74
CA THR A 75 -4.84 -10.99 9.14
C THR A 75 -5.63 -12.28 9.36
N LEU A 76 -5.00 -13.31 9.94
CA LEU A 76 -5.56 -14.67 10.07
C LEU A 76 -6.02 -15.25 8.71
N CYS A 77 -5.30 -14.91 7.64
CA CYS A 77 -5.60 -15.33 6.28
C CYS A 77 -4.46 -16.20 5.73
N ASP A 78 -4.70 -17.51 5.66
CA ASP A 78 -3.67 -18.45 5.21
C ASP A 78 -3.48 -18.49 3.69
N ASP A 79 -4.49 -18.08 2.94
CA ASP A 79 -4.50 -18.08 1.49
C ASP A 79 -3.75 -16.86 0.94
N GLU A 80 -2.49 -17.09 0.51
CA GLU A 80 -1.64 -16.03 -0.06
C GLU A 80 -2.28 -15.39 -1.31
N ALA A 81 -3.12 -16.13 -2.05
CA ALA A 81 -3.74 -15.64 -3.27
C ALA A 81 -4.65 -14.43 -3.02
N ARG A 82 -5.18 -14.27 -1.80
CA ARG A 82 -6.05 -13.15 -1.39
C ARG A 82 -5.31 -11.85 -1.12
N PHE A 83 -3.98 -11.89 -1.01
CA PHE A 83 -3.18 -10.69 -0.85
C PHE A 83 -2.93 -10.06 -2.23
N GLU A 84 -3.00 -8.74 -2.33
CA GLU A 84 -2.49 -8.08 -3.53
C GLU A 84 -0.96 -8.10 -3.56
N ILE A 85 -0.38 -7.77 -4.72
CA ILE A 85 1.06 -7.50 -4.80
C ILE A 85 1.42 -6.32 -3.88
N LEU A 86 2.57 -6.39 -3.21
CA LEU A 86 2.96 -5.32 -2.29
C LEU A 86 3.28 -4.06 -3.08
N GLN A 87 2.61 -2.96 -2.75
CA GLN A 87 2.89 -1.65 -3.32
C GLN A 87 3.79 -0.85 -2.38
N VAL A 88 4.96 -0.43 -2.86
CA VAL A 88 5.85 0.51 -2.16
C VAL A 88 5.63 1.89 -2.74
N LEU A 89 5.38 2.88 -1.86
CA LEU A 89 5.19 4.27 -2.23
C LEU A 89 6.32 5.12 -1.64
N ARG A 90 6.75 6.14 -2.37
CA ARG A 90 7.71 7.15 -1.91
C ARG A 90 7.17 8.54 -2.19
N TYR A 91 7.05 9.31 -1.11
CA TYR A 91 6.64 10.69 -1.13
C TYR A 91 7.86 11.58 -0.91
N GLN A 92 8.08 12.53 -1.80
CA GLN A 92 8.99 13.65 -1.61
C GLN A 92 8.25 14.81 -0.91
N ALA A 93 9.00 15.81 -0.46
CA ALA A 93 8.42 17.01 0.11
C ALA A 93 7.35 17.63 -0.82
N GLY A 94 6.18 17.94 -0.26
CA GLY A 94 5.03 18.47 -1.00
C GLY A 94 4.17 17.44 -1.72
N GLN A 95 4.60 16.17 -1.82
CA GLN A 95 3.77 15.11 -2.38
C GLN A 95 2.74 14.60 -1.37
N HIS A 96 1.58 14.19 -1.85
CA HIS A 96 0.48 13.71 -1.02
C HIS A 96 -0.37 12.67 -1.74
N PHE A 97 -1.27 12.05 -0.98
CA PHE A 97 -2.41 11.33 -1.51
C PHE A 97 -3.68 11.94 -0.91
N SER A 98 -4.56 12.42 -1.78
CA SER A 98 -5.88 12.93 -1.41
C SER A 98 -6.72 11.85 -0.70
N PRO A 99 -7.66 12.25 0.19
CA PRO A 99 -8.57 11.31 0.84
C PRO A 99 -9.32 10.44 -0.18
N HIS A 100 -9.36 9.14 0.07
CA HIS A 100 -9.98 8.14 -0.81
C HIS A 100 -10.36 6.89 0.00
N THR A 101 -11.11 5.98 -0.62
CA THR A 101 -11.36 4.64 -0.10
C THR A 101 -10.50 3.62 -0.83
N ASP A 102 -9.96 2.64 -0.10
CA ASP A 102 -9.25 1.52 -0.71
C ASP A 102 -10.19 0.50 -1.37
N GLY A 103 -11.44 0.45 -0.93
CA GLY A 103 -12.47 -0.42 -1.49
C GLY A 103 -12.94 0.03 -2.87
N PHE A 104 -13.35 -0.95 -3.69
CA PHE A 104 -13.90 -0.71 -5.03
C PHE A 104 -15.37 -1.12 -5.06
N SER A 105 -16.19 -0.33 -5.76
CA SER A 105 -17.55 -0.69 -6.15
C SER A 105 -17.57 -1.01 -7.65
N GLY A 106 -17.75 -2.28 -8.03
CA GLY A 106 -17.88 -2.67 -9.44
C GLY A 106 -17.46 -4.12 -9.74
N PRO A 107 -17.78 -4.64 -10.94
CA PRO A 107 -17.58 -6.06 -11.30
C PRO A 107 -16.11 -6.45 -11.52
N ILE A 108 -15.26 -5.47 -11.84
CA ILE A 108 -13.81 -5.63 -11.94
C ILE A 108 -13.21 -4.85 -10.78
N THR A 109 -12.49 -5.55 -9.92
CA THR A 109 -11.85 -4.95 -8.76
C THR A 109 -10.34 -4.85 -9.01
N ALA A 110 -9.69 -3.82 -8.47
CA ALA A 110 -8.34 -3.50 -8.87
C ALA A 110 -7.39 -4.69 -8.68
N CYS A 111 -6.29 -4.67 -9.43
CA CYS A 111 -5.21 -5.67 -9.31
C CYS A 111 -5.56 -7.09 -9.76
N GLY A 112 -6.61 -7.27 -10.57
CA GLY A 112 -6.87 -8.51 -11.32
C GLY A 112 -7.76 -9.53 -10.61
N PHE A 113 -8.43 -9.12 -9.53
CA PHE A 113 -9.41 -9.94 -8.85
C PHE A 113 -10.83 -9.71 -9.40
N TRP A 114 -11.56 -10.80 -9.61
CA TRP A 114 -12.94 -10.79 -10.07
C TRP A 114 -13.89 -10.75 -8.88
N ASP A 115 -14.88 -9.85 -8.91
CA ASP A 115 -15.94 -9.75 -7.89
C ASP A 115 -15.42 -9.73 -6.44
N SER A 116 -14.40 -8.92 -6.14
CA SER A 116 -13.71 -8.94 -4.83
C SER A 116 -13.52 -7.56 -4.20
N GLY A 117 -13.83 -7.40 -2.92
CA GLY A 117 -13.55 -6.15 -2.18
C GLY A 117 -12.26 -6.24 -1.37
N ARG A 118 -11.50 -5.12 -1.28
CA ARG A 118 -10.48 -4.98 -0.24
C ARG A 118 -11.16 -4.85 1.11
N LEU A 119 -10.94 -5.83 2.00
CA LEU A 119 -11.51 -5.84 3.35
C LEU A 119 -10.63 -5.10 4.36
N VAL A 120 -9.30 -5.21 4.21
CA VAL A 120 -8.31 -4.67 5.14
C VAL A 120 -7.13 -4.14 4.34
N THR A 121 -6.64 -2.96 4.71
CA THR A 121 -5.36 -2.42 4.23
C THR A 121 -4.35 -2.41 5.37
N VAL A 122 -3.14 -2.89 5.10
CA VAL A 122 -2.01 -2.82 6.04
C VAL A 122 -0.99 -1.81 5.52
N PHE A 123 -0.87 -0.67 6.20
CA PHE A 123 0.17 0.30 5.94
C PHE A 123 1.42 -0.02 6.76
N CYS A 124 2.55 -0.22 6.08
CA CYS A 124 3.85 -0.37 6.70
C CYS A 124 4.70 0.86 6.42
N TYR A 125 5.06 1.62 7.45
CA TYR A 125 5.98 2.75 7.32
C TYR A 125 7.43 2.24 7.28
N LEU A 126 8.15 2.58 6.21
CA LEU A 126 9.49 2.04 5.95
C LEU A 126 10.63 2.95 6.45
N ASN A 127 10.31 4.17 6.86
CA ASN A 127 11.25 5.14 7.40
C ASN A 127 10.50 6.16 8.26
N ASP A 128 11.24 6.81 9.16
CA ASP A 128 10.74 7.97 9.90
C ASP A 128 10.70 9.21 9.02
N VAL A 129 9.69 10.04 9.25
CA VAL A 129 9.47 11.30 8.53
C VAL A 129 9.47 12.44 9.56
N GLU A 130 10.41 13.37 9.43
CA GLU A 130 10.59 14.48 10.37
C GLU A 130 9.35 15.38 10.49
N LYS A 131 8.68 15.66 9.37
CA LYS A 131 7.51 16.55 9.32
C LYS A 131 6.53 16.14 8.23
N GLY A 132 5.24 16.10 8.59
CA GLY A 132 4.15 15.76 7.67
C GLY A 132 4.03 14.26 7.43
N GLY A 133 3.50 13.84 6.28
CA GLY A 133 3.39 12.43 5.90
C GLY A 133 2.41 11.58 6.72
N THR A 134 1.56 12.21 7.55
CA THR A 134 0.59 11.50 8.39
C THR A 134 -0.51 10.85 7.57
N THR A 135 -0.86 9.61 7.88
CA THR A 135 -2.12 9.00 7.42
C THR A 135 -3.28 9.53 8.25
N ARG A 136 -4.30 10.08 7.59
CA ARG A 136 -5.49 10.66 8.23
C ARG A 136 -6.73 9.90 7.79
N PHE A 137 -7.60 9.57 8.74
CA PHE A 137 -8.87 8.86 8.54
C PHE A 137 -10.01 9.83 8.83
#